data_AF-A0A7S2PMG5-F1
#
_entry.id   AF-A0A7S2PMG5-F1
#
_cell.length_a   1.000
_cell.length_b   1.000
_cell.length_c   1.000
_cell.angle_alpha   90.00
_cell.angle_beta   90.00
_cell.angle_gamma   90.00
#
_symmetry.space_group_name_H-M   'P 1'
#
loop_
_entity.id
_entity.type
_entity.pdbx_description
1 polymer ?
#
loop_
_entity_poly.entity_id
_entity_poly.type
_entity_poly.pdbx_seq_one_letter_code
_entity_poly.pdbx_strand_id
1 'polypeptide(L)'
;PASPAASPAAAAGAVAEKPEAPRARVRGRLGTWATLSSMLVGGAMLQMGVVFREGGLALAIVVIVLMAAVSHWTMTLIARCLDRVAELVPEDQRNGEAVDWPLIGQVVAGRPGRLIVTIVFVVELFVMATYLQVLGCSTMAVIFPAADKLALVGAGGGATLALLAVPDKLAL
;
A
#
# COMPACT_ATOMS: atom_id res chain seq x y z
N PRO A 1 -8.26 4.71 71.40
CA PRO A 1 -8.60 4.83 69.97
C PRO A 1 -8.02 3.63 69.23
N ALA A 2 -8.85 2.95 68.44
CA ALA A 2 -8.73 1.54 68.04
C ALA A 2 -7.73 1.26 66.90
N SER A 3 -7.34 -0.03 66.82
CA SER A 3 -6.55 -0.71 65.78
C SER A 3 -7.49 -1.27 64.65
N PRO A 4 -7.05 -2.14 63.71
CA PRO A 4 -7.08 -1.96 62.25
C PRO A 4 -8.15 -2.80 61.51
N ALA A 5 -8.46 -2.46 60.25
CA ALA A 5 -9.14 -3.34 59.28
C ALA A 5 -8.92 -2.77 57.87
N ALA A 6 -8.12 -3.40 57.01
CA ALA A 6 -8.50 -4.49 56.10
C ALA A 6 -9.27 -4.01 54.85
N SER A 7 -8.59 -4.08 53.70
CA SER A 7 -9.17 -4.08 52.35
C SER A 7 -10.01 -5.35 52.14
N PRO A 8 -11.02 -5.35 51.25
CA PRO A 8 -10.77 -6.00 49.95
C PRO A 8 -11.53 -5.42 48.73
N ALA A 9 -10.92 -5.65 47.56
CA ALA A 9 -11.53 -6.08 46.30
C ALA A 9 -12.57 -5.20 45.57
N ALA A 10 -12.11 -4.59 44.48
CA ALA A 10 -12.83 -4.63 43.19
C ALA A 10 -11.81 -4.73 42.05
N ALA A 11 -11.36 -5.95 41.80
CA ALA A 11 -10.73 -6.36 40.55
C ALA A 11 -11.84 -6.79 39.58
N ALA A 12 -11.90 -6.17 38.40
CA ALA A 12 -12.53 -6.67 37.15
C ALA A 12 -12.70 -5.46 36.21
N GLY A 13 -12.18 -5.39 34.99
CA GLY A 13 -11.32 -6.30 34.25
C GLY A 13 -10.44 -5.48 33.33
N ALA A 14 -9.14 -5.46 33.63
CA ALA A 14 -8.16 -5.20 32.59
C ALA A 14 -8.16 -6.45 31.72
N VAL A 15 -8.92 -6.38 30.61
CA VAL A 15 -8.77 -7.31 29.50
C VAL A 15 -7.34 -7.16 29.04
N ALA A 16 -6.48 -8.05 29.52
CA ALA A 16 -5.14 -8.23 28.99
C ALA A 16 -5.33 -8.64 27.53
N GLU A 17 -5.29 -7.65 26.64
CA GLU A 17 -5.15 -7.84 25.20
C GLU A 17 -3.80 -8.53 25.02
N LYS A 18 -3.87 -9.87 25.03
CA LYS A 18 -2.75 -10.73 24.68
C LYS A 18 -2.28 -10.24 23.31
N PRO A 19 -1.03 -9.80 23.15
CA PRO A 19 -0.55 -9.38 21.84
C PRO A 19 -0.62 -10.61 20.95
N GLU A 20 -1.64 -10.65 20.09
CA GLU A 20 -1.71 -11.62 19.00
C GLU A 20 -0.53 -11.29 18.12
N ALA A 21 0.52 -12.09 18.26
CA ALA A 21 1.64 -12.09 17.35
C ALA A 21 1.06 -12.12 15.93
N PRO A 22 1.47 -11.18 15.05
CA PRO A 22 0.94 -11.11 13.71
C PRO A 22 1.23 -12.47 13.07
N ARG A 23 0.17 -13.25 12.81
CA ARG A 23 0.27 -14.49 12.05
C ARG A 23 0.60 -14.08 10.62
N ALA A 24 1.89 -13.85 10.35
CA ALA A 24 2.42 -13.81 9.01
C ALA A 24 2.12 -15.17 8.38
N ARG A 25 0.96 -15.29 7.72
CA ARG A 25 0.73 -16.39 6.79
C ARG A 25 1.86 -16.26 5.80
N VAL A 26 2.80 -17.20 5.85
CA VAL A 26 3.83 -17.39 4.82
C VAL A 26 3.07 -17.69 3.53
N ARG A 27 2.69 -16.63 2.82
CA ARG A 27 2.05 -16.71 1.52
C ARG A 27 3.13 -17.31 0.62
N GLY A 28 2.92 -18.54 0.15
CA GLY A 28 3.89 -19.22 -0.69
C GLY A 28 4.26 -18.37 -1.90
N ARG A 29 5.43 -18.58 -2.50
CA ARG A 29 5.96 -17.78 -3.64
C ARG A 29 4.89 -17.47 -4.69
N LEU A 30 4.05 -18.46 -5.02
CA LEU A 30 2.93 -18.32 -5.95
C LEU A 30 1.90 -17.25 -5.55
N GLY A 31 1.56 -17.13 -4.27
CA GLY A 31 0.61 -16.13 -3.79
C GLY A 31 1.18 -14.71 -3.83
N THR A 32 2.48 -14.54 -3.60
CA THR A 32 3.18 -13.26 -3.81
C THR A 32 3.16 -12.89 -5.30
N TRP A 33 3.49 -13.83 -6.18
CA TRP A 33 3.43 -13.64 -7.63
C TRP A 33 2.04 -13.27 -8.13
N ALA A 34 0.99 -13.94 -7.65
CA ALA A 34 -0.39 -13.63 -8.02
C ALA A 34 -0.80 -12.22 -7.56
N THR A 35 -0.40 -11.83 -6.35
CA THR A 35 -0.71 -10.49 -5.81
C THR A 35 -0.02 -9.40 -6.64
N LEU A 36 1.28 -9.56 -6.91
CA LEU A 36 2.04 -8.65 -7.76
C LEU A 36 1.44 -8.55 -9.16
N SER A 37 1.07 -9.69 -9.75
CA SER A 37 0.45 -9.73 -11.08
C SER A 37 -0.91 -9.01 -11.08
N SER A 38 -1.73 -9.22 -10.06
CA SER A 38 -3.04 -8.55 -9.95
C SER A 38 -2.91 -7.02 -9.82
N MET A 39 -1.87 -6.54 -9.15
CA MET A 39 -1.58 -5.11 -9.03
C MET A 39 -1.10 -4.51 -10.36
N LEU A 40 -0.36 -5.28 -11.17
CA LEU A 40 0.18 -4.84 -12.46
C LEU A 40 -0.84 -4.91 -13.61
N VAL A 41 -1.73 -5.89 -13.62
CA VAL A 41 -2.66 -6.18 -14.74
C VAL A 41 -3.86 -5.20 -14.80
N GLY A 42 -4.00 -4.29 -13.84
CA GLY A 42 -5.13 -3.34 -13.78
C GLY A 42 -5.07 -2.21 -14.81
N GLY A 43 -4.94 -0.97 -14.33
CA GLY A 43 -5.11 0.23 -15.17
C GLY A 43 -4.14 0.34 -16.35
N ALA A 44 -2.92 -0.20 -16.23
CA ALA A 44 -1.92 -0.14 -17.28
C ALA A 44 -2.34 -0.90 -18.56
N MET A 45 -3.03 -2.03 -18.43
CA MET A 45 -3.47 -2.81 -19.59
C MET A 45 -4.53 -2.08 -20.41
N LEU A 46 -5.42 -1.32 -19.76
CA LEU A 46 -6.47 -0.56 -20.46
C LEU A 46 -5.88 0.56 -21.34
N GLN A 47 -4.78 1.17 -20.92
CA GLN A 47 -4.09 2.23 -21.66
C GLN A 47 -3.20 1.71 -22.79
N MET A 48 -2.84 0.43 -22.73
CA MET A 48 -1.88 -0.17 -23.66
C MET A 48 -2.35 -0.11 -25.11
N GLY A 49 -3.66 -0.23 -25.35
CA GLY A 49 -4.24 -0.09 -26.69
C GLY A 49 -4.03 1.28 -27.32
N VAL A 50 -4.08 2.36 -26.50
CA VAL A 50 -3.80 3.72 -26.98
C VAL A 50 -2.34 3.87 -27.36
N VAL A 51 -1.44 3.35 -26.52
CA VAL A 51 0.02 3.39 -26.77
C VAL A 51 0.38 2.63 -28.05
N PHE A 52 -0.23 1.47 -28.30
CA PHE A 52 -0.01 0.72 -29.55
C PHE A 52 -0.57 1.46 -30.77
N ARG A 53 -1.72 2.13 -30.63
CA ARG A 53 -2.34 2.89 -31.73
C ARG A 53 -1.50 4.11 -32.12
N GLU A 54 -0.92 4.81 -31.14
CA GLU A 54 -0.21 6.07 -31.36
C GLU A 54 1.28 5.88 -31.60
N GLY A 55 1.93 4.98 -30.85
CA GLY A 55 3.37 4.70 -30.97
C GLY A 55 3.73 3.61 -31.98
N GLY A 56 2.75 2.82 -32.43
CA GLY A 56 2.99 1.63 -33.24
C GLY A 56 3.56 0.44 -32.43
N LEU A 57 3.49 -0.76 -33.01
CA LEU A 57 3.82 -2.01 -32.34
C LEU A 57 5.29 -2.06 -31.87
N ALA A 58 6.22 -1.69 -32.75
CA ALA A 58 7.65 -1.81 -32.50
C ALA A 58 8.12 -0.91 -31.35
N LEU A 59 7.73 0.38 -31.37
CA LEU A 59 8.10 1.35 -30.33
C LEU A 59 7.49 0.97 -28.99
N ALA A 60 6.22 0.56 -28.99
CA ALA A 60 5.54 0.14 -27.77
C ALA A 60 6.27 -1.04 -27.11
N ILE A 61 6.65 -2.08 -27.87
CA ILE A 61 7.42 -3.23 -27.33
C ILE A 61 8.74 -2.77 -26.70
N VAL A 62 9.49 -1.89 -27.38
CA VAL A 62 10.76 -1.37 -26.86
C VAL A 62 10.56 -0.64 -25.54
N VAL A 63 9.55 0.24 -25.47
CA VAL A 63 9.24 1.01 -24.25
C VAL A 63 8.81 0.08 -23.11
N ILE A 64 8.00 -0.94 -23.39
CA ILE A 64 7.56 -1.92 -22.40
C ILE A 64 8.75 -2.69 -21.83
N VAL A 65 9.65 -3.17 -22.69
CA VAL A 65 10.85 -3.91 -22.26
C VAL A 65 11.76 -3.01 -21.43
N LEU A 66 11.96 -1.76 -21.84
CA LEU A 66 12.75 -0.79 -21.09
C LEU A 66 12.14 -0.52 -19.71
N MET A 67 10.84 -0.27 -19.65
CA MET A 67 10.13 -0.04 -18.38
C MET A 67 10.18 -1.27 -17.48
N ALA A 68 9.97 -2.47 -18.03
CA ALA A 68 10.10 -3.71 -17.27
C ALA A 68 11.52 -3.90 -16.71
N ALA A 69 12.56 -3.58 -17.48
CA ALA A 69 13.94 -3.65 -17.03
C ALA A 69 14.23 -2.64 -15.90
N VAL A 70 13.78 -1.40 -16.04
CA VAL A 70 13.92 -0.36 -15.02
C VAL A 70 13.16 -0.76 -13.75
N SER A 71 11.90 -1.22 -13.86
CA SER A 71 11.11 -1.68 -12.72
C SER A 71 11.73 -2.90 -12.02
N HIS A 72 12.29 -3.84 -12.78
CA HIS A 72 13.00 -4.98 -12.20
C HIS A 72 14.25 -4.54 -11.44
N TRP A 73 15.03 -3.63 -12.03
CA TRP A 73 16.21 -3.07 -11.41
C TRP A 73 15.88 -2.31 -10.12
N THR A 74 14.88 -1.42 -10.14
CA THR A 74 14.46 -0.67 -8.95
C THR A 74 13.95 -1.60 -7.87
N MET A 75 13.12 -2.59 -8.20
CA MET A 75 12.62 -3.57 -7.23
C MET A 75 13.76 -4.37 -6.58
N THR A 76 14.81 -4.70 -7.33
CA THR A 76 15.99 -5.39 -6.80
C THR A 76 16.80 -4.50 -5.86
N LEU A 77 16.99 -3.22 -6.21
CA LEU A 77 17.65 -2.26 -5.33
C LEU A 77 16.88 -2.09 -4.01
N ILE A 78 15.56 -1.94 -4.12
CA ILE A 78 14.65 -1.85 -2.99
C ILE A 78 14.79 -3.08 -2.09
N ALA A 79 14.72 -4.28 -2.64
CA ALA A 79 14.81 -5.52 -1.87
C ALA A 79 16.13 -5.59 -1.09
N ARG A 80 17.25 -5.26 -1.77
CA ARG A 80 18.56 -5.18 -1.12
C ARG A 80 18.62 -4.12 -0.02
N CYS A 81 17.98 -2.97 -0.22
CA CYS A 81 17.89 -1.93 0.80
C CYS A 81 17.10 -2.41 2.02
N LEU A 82 15.97 -3.10 1.81
CA LEU A 82 15.16 -3.66 2.90
C LEU A 82 15.91 -4.75 3.67
N ASP A 83 16.64 -5.63 3.00
CA ASP A 83 17.47 -6.65 3.64
C ASP A 83 18.54 -5.99 4.54
N ARG A 84 19.22 -4.96 4.03
CA ARG A 84 20.22 -4.21 4.82
C ARG A 84 19.60 -3.47 6.00
N VAL A 85 18.43 -2.85 5.80
CA VAL A 85 17.71 -2.15 6.87
C VAL A 85 17.21 -3.13 7.94
N ALA A 86 16.86 -4.37 7.57
CA ALA A 86 16.55 -5.44 8.51
C ALA A 86 17.76 -5.85 9.36
N GLU A 87 18.97 -5.87 8.79
CA GLU A 87 20.22 -6.12 9.52
C GLU A 87 20.60 -4.96 10.46
N LEU A 88 20.40 -3.71 10.03
CA LEU A 88 20.84 -2.51 10.75
C LEU A 88 19.90 -2.08 11.88
N VAL A 89 18.59 -2.33 11.75
CA VAL A 89 17.58 -1.94 12.73
C VAL A 89 16.89 -3.21 13.25
N PRO A 90 17.38 -3.79 14.37
CA PRO A 90 16.80 -4.99 14.94
C PRO A 90 15.37 -4.74 15.46
N GLU A 91 14.57 -5.80 15.54
CA GLU A 91 13.11 -5.72 15.81
C GLU A 91 12.76 -5.03 17.13
N ASP A 92 13.65 -5.08 18.12
CA ASP A 92 13.52 -4.41 19.42
C ASP A 92 13.41 -2.89 19.28
N GLN A 93 14.02 -2.29 18.27
CA GLN A 93 13.98 -0.85 18.03
C GLN A 93 12.82 -0.41 17.13
N ARG A 94 12.10 -1.36 16.51
CA ARG A 94 11.00 -1.06 15.58
C ARG A 94 9.65 -0.82 16.25
N ASN A 95 9.51 -1.06 17.56
CA ASN A 95 8.20 -1.00 18.25
C ASN A 95 7.09 -1.81 17.53
N GLY A 96 7.45 -2.90 16.85
CA GLY A 96 6.52 -3.70 16.05
C GLY A 96 6.12 -3.11 14.69
N GLU A 97 6.75 -2.03 14.23
CA GLU A 97 6.55 -1.48 12.89
C GLU A 97 7.11 -2.44 11.83
N ALA A 98 6.35 -2.67 10.75
CA ALA A 98 6.79 -3.52 9.65
C ALA A 98 8.01 -2.91 8.93
N VAL A 99 8.80 -3.76 8.26
CA VAL A 99 9.98 -3.32 7.50
C VAL A 99 9.53 -2.66 6.20
N ASP A 100 9.24 -1.37 6.29
CA ASP A 100 8.74 -0.56 5.17
C ASP A 100 9.75 0.48 4.68
N TRP A 101 9.45 1.02 3.51
CA TRP A 101 10.18 2.07 2.77
C TRP A 101 10.65 3.28 3.60
N PRO A 102 9.85 3.83 4.54
CA PRO A 102 10.28 4.96 5.35
C PRO A 102 11.52 4.68 6.20
N LEU A 103 11.73 3.43 6.62
CA LEU A 103 12.91 3.03 7.39
C LEU A 103 14.20 3.12 6.56
N ILE A 104 14.12 2.92 5.24
CA ILE A 104 15.26 3.12 4.34
C ILE A 104 15.73 4.58 4.42
N GLY A 105 14.79 5.53 4.36
CA GLY A 105 15.09 6.95 4.53
C GLY A 105 15.66 7.27 5.92
N GLN A 106 15.18 6.58 6.95
CA GLN A 106 15.70 6.72 8.32
C GLN A 106 17.17 6.28 8.44
N VAL A 107 17.55 5.19 7.78
CA VAL A 107 18.94 4.70 7.83
C VAL A 107 19.89 5.63 7.07
N VAL A 108 19.45 6.24 5.97
CA VAL A 108 20.31 7.11 5.15
C VAL A 108 20.51 8.50 5.76
N ALA A 109 19.43 9.14 6.23
CA ALA A 109 19.46 10.54 6.66
C ALA A 109 18.75 10.78 8.01
N GLY A 110 18.49 9.75 8.79
CA GLY A 110 17.80 9.85 10.08
C GLY A 110 16.34 10.27 9.96
N ARG A 111 15.82 10.93 10.99
CA ARG A 111 14.43 11.41 11.06
C ARG A 111 13.96 12.24 9.84
N PRO A 112 14.74 13.22 9.32
CA PRO A 112 14.28 13.98 8.15
C PRO A 112 14.22 13.11 6.89
N GLY A 113 15.13 12.15 6.72
CA GLY A 113 15.08 11.19 5.62
C GLY A 113 13.82 10.34 5.63
N ARG A 114 13.41 9.85 6.81
CA ARG A 114 12.14 9.13 6.99
C ARG A 114 10.95 9.97 6.54
N LEU A 115 10.87 11.21 7.01
CA LEU A 115 9.76 12.11 6.71
C LEU A 115 9.65 12.39 5.20
N ILE A 116 10.78 12.68 4.54
CA ILE A 116 10.80 12.94 3.09
C ILE A 116 10.31 11.73 2.31
N VAL A 117 10.83 10.53 2.60
CA VAL A 117 10.41 9.31 1.91
C VAL A 117 8.93 9.02 2.14
N THR A 118 8.43 9.21 3.36
CA THR A 118 7.00 9.07 3.66
C THR A 118 6.16 10.04 2.84
N ILE A 119 6.52 11.33 2.79
CA ILE A 119 5.75 12.33 2.04
C ILE A 119 5.74 11.99 0.55
N VAL A 120 6.90 11.69 -0.04
CA VAL A 120 7.00 11.34 -1.47
C VAL A 120 6.13 10.14 -1.78
N PHE A 121 6.20 9.08 -0.98
CA PHE A 121 5.43 7.87 -1.21
C PHE A 121 3.92 8.09 -1.04
N VAL A 122 3.49 8.86 -0.03
CA VAL A 122 2.08 9.21 0.17
C VAL A 122 1.54 10.04 -1.00
N VAL A 123 2.29 11.03 -1.46
CA VAL A 123 1.91 11.85 -2.62
C VAL A 123 1.82 10.99 -3.87
N GLU A 124 2.79 10.10 -4.10
CA GLU A 124 2.80 9.23 -5.27
C GLU A 124 1.63 8.22 -5.25
N LEU A 125 1.36 7.60 -4.11
CA LEU A 125 0.17 6.73 -3.95
C LEU A 125 -1.13 7.50 -4.17
N PHE A 126 -1.22 8.74 -3.67
CA PHE A 126 -2.41 9.58 -3.86
C PHE A 126 -2.63 9.95 -5.33
N VAL A 127 -1.57 10.34 -6.04
CA VAL A 127 -1.61 10.63 -7.48
C VAL A 127 -2.01 9.37 -8.25
N MET A 128 -1.43 8.21 -7.92
CA MET A 128 -1.72 6.94 -8.59
C MET A 128 -3.17 6.49 -8.35
N ALA A 129 -3.67 6.60 -7.12
CA ALA A 129 -5.06 6.31 -6.79
C ALA A 129 -6.03 7.22 -7.57
N THR A 130 -5.74 8.52 -7.64
CA THR A 130 -6.53 9.49 -8.40
C THR A 130 -6.51 9.17 -9.89
N TYR A 131 -5.35 8.81 -10.44
CA TYR A 131 -5.20 8.43 -11.85
C TYR A 131 -6.04 7.19 -12.19
N LEU A 132 -5.95 6.14 -11.37
CA LEU A 132 -6.76 4.92 -11.53
C LEU A 132 -8.26 5.23 -11.42
N GLN A 133 -8.65 6.13 -10.53
CA GLN A 133 -10.03 6.56 -10.38
C GLN A 133 -10.56 7.24 -11.65
N VAL A 134 -9.79 8.18 -12.20
CA VAL A 134 -10.14 8.89 -13.43
C VAL A 134 -10.24 7.91 -14.60
N LEU A 135 -9.32 6.94 -14.68
CA LEU A 135 -9.32 5.90 -15.70
C LEU A 135 -10.53 4.95 -15.58
N GLY A 136 -10.90 4.58 -14.35
CA GLY A 136 -12.11 3.80 -14.09
C GLY A 136 -13.37 4.54 -14.53
N CYS A 137 -13.46 5.85 -14.22
CA CYS A 137 -14.58 6.69 -14.61
C CYS A 137 -14.68 6.86 -16.13
N SER A 138 -13.57 7.06 -16.84
CA SER A 138 -13.57 7.17 -18.29
C SER A 138 -14.01 5.87 -18.96
N THR A 139 -13.57 4.72 -18.43
CA THR A 139 -13.99 3.40 -18.91
C THR A 139 -15.49 3.18 -18.68
N MET A 140 -16.01 3.57 -17.50
CA MET A 140 -17.45 3.45 -17.20
C MET A 140 -18.31 4.37 -18.06
N ALA A 141 -17.82 5.55 -18.45
CA ALA A 141 -18.54 6.45 -19.35
C ALA A 141 -18.72 5.84 -20.76
N VAL A 142 -17.80 4.98 -21.20
CA VAL A 142 -17.94 4.24 -22.47
C VAL A 142 -19.00 3.14 -22.36
N ILE A 143 -19.10 2.48 -21.20
CA ILE A 143 -20.08 1.41 -20.94
C ILE A 143 -21.48 1.98 -20.72
N PHE A 144 -21.60 3.12 -20.02
CA PHE A 144 -22.86 3.77 -19.65
C PHE A 144 -22.93 5.20 -20.23
N PRO A 145 -23.15 5.36 -21.54
CA PRO A 145 -23.15 6.67 -22.19
C PRO A 145 -24.32 7.57 -21.75
N ALA A 146 -25.38 7.01 -21.18
CA ALA A 146 -26.55 7.74 -20.69
C ALA A 146 -26.40 8.28 -19.26
N ALA A 147 -25.33 7.90 -18.54
CA ALA A 147 -25.11 8.35 -17.17
C ALA A 147 -24.32 9.67 -17.13
N ASP A 148 -24.71 10.57 -16.21
CA ASP A 148 -23.99 11.82 -16.00
C ASP A 148 -22.57 11.57 -15.49
N LYS A 149 -21.58 12.16 -16.16
CA LYS A 149 -20.15 12.03 -15.81
C LYS A 149 -19.86 12.48 -14.37
N LEU A 150 -20.57 13.51 -13.89
CA LEU A 150 -20.46 13.99 -12.51
C LEU A 150 -20.96 12.97 -11.49
N ALA A 151 -22.05 12.24 -11.81
CA ALA A 151 -22.57 11.20 -10.95
C ALA A 151 -21.61 9.99 -10.88
N LEU A 152 -20.99 9.62 -12.00
CA LEU A 152 -19.98 8.56 -12.06
C LEU A 152 -18.71 8.91 -11.26
N VAL A 153 -18.21 10.13 -11.41
CA VAL A 153 -17.04 10.61 -10.64
C VAL A 153 -17.39 10.71 -9.15
N GLY A 154 -18.58 11.21 -8.82
CA GLY A 154 -19.07 11.29 -7.44
C GLY A 154 -19.22 9.92 -6.78
N ALA A 155 -19.82 8.95 -7.47
CA ALA A 155 -19.95 7.58 -6.99
C ALA A 155 -18.59 6.90 -6.81
N GLY A 156 -17.67 7.12 -7.76
CA GLY A 156 -16.32 6.62 -7.69
C GLY A 156 -15.52 7.19 -6.52
N GLY A 157 -15.52 8.52 -6.35
CA GLY A 157 -14.87 9.18 -5.22
C GLY A 157 -15.50 8.78 -3.88
N GLY A 158 -16.84 8.63 -3.85
CA GLY A 158 -17.57 8.12 -2.70
C GLY A 158 -17.18 6.70 -2.32
N ALA A 159 -17.00 5.80 -3.30
CA ALA A 159 -16.52 4.44 -3.06
C ALA A 159 -15.08 4.43 -2.49
N THR A 160 -14.19 5.29 -3.00
CA THR A 160 -12.83 5.44 -2.47
C THR A 160 -12.82 5.98 -1.05
N LEU A 161 -13.64 6.98 -0.74
CA LEU A 161 -13.79 7.50 0.63
C LEU A 161 -14.40 6.44 1.55
N ALA A 162 -15.36 5.67 1.08
CA ALA A 162 -15.94 4.57 1.84
C ALA A 162 -14.89 3.50 2.16
N LEU A 163 -14.05 3.12 1.18
CA LEU A 163 -12.93 2.19 1.38
C LEU A 163 -11.90 2.74 2.38
N LEU A 164 -11.59 4.03 2.33
CA LEU A 164 -10.72 4.68 3.31
C LEU A 164 -11.33 4.74 4.72
N ALA A 165 -12.67 4.73 4.80
CA ALA A 165 -13.39 4.73 6.07
C ALA A 165 -13.58 3.32 6.65
N VAL A 166 -13.29 2.24 5.89
CA VAL A 166 -13.34 0.88 6.43
C VAL A 166 -12.16 0.69 7.40
N PRO A 167 -12.41 0.46 8.70
CA PRO A 167 -11.34 0.24 9.65
C PRO A 167 -10.65 -1.11 9.37
N ASP A 168 -9.32 -1.13 9.44
CA ASP A 168 -8.45 -2.29 9.15
C ASP A 168 -8.84 -3.57 9.91
N LYS A 169 -9.63 -3.46 10.98
CA LYS A 169 -10.11 -4.59 11.78
C LYS A 169 -11.12 -5.50 11.05
N LEU A 170 -11.63 -5.09 9.88
CA LEU A 170 -12.62 -5.84 9.09
C LEU A 170 -12.08 -6.43 7.78
N ALA A 171 -10.84 -6.13 7.40
CA ALA A 171 -10.20 -6.69 6.20
C ALA A 171 -9.54 -8.05 6.51
N LEU A 172 -10.36 -9.09 6.69
CA LEU A 172 -9.94 -10.48 6.88
C LEU A 172 -9.88 -11.26 5.57
#